data_AF-A0A520WDS4-F1
#
_entry.id   AF-A0A520WDS4-F1
#
_cell.length_a   1.000
_cell.length_b   1.000
_cell.length_c   1.000
_cell.angle_alpha   90.00
_cell.angle_beta   90.00
_cell.angle_gamma   90.00
#
_symmetry.space_group_name_H-M   'P 1'
#
loop_
_entity.id
_entity.type
_entity.pdbx_description
1 polymer ?
#
loop_
_entity_poly.entity_id
_entity_poly.type
_entity_poly.pdbx_seq_one_letter_code
_entity_poly.pdbx_strand_id
1 'polypeptide(L)' 'MSNYAIHSEARAGHWVAWVTSNEEPKPIGSVILPGQTQEEAESNAKIWLERLSKDSSLLRK' A
#
# COMPACT_ATOMS: atom_id res chain seq x y z
N MET A 1 -8.99 11.52 -10.50
CA MET A 1 -7.98 10.45 -10.39
C MET A 1 -7.21 10.70 -9.11
N SER A 2 -7.52 9.95 -8.04
CA SER A 2 -6.82 10.10 -6.76
C SER A 2 -5.35 9.72 -6.96
N ASN A 3 -4.44 10.65 -6.68
CA ASN A 3 -3.00 10.41 -6.78
C ASN A 3 -2.58 9.62 -5.54
N TYR A 4 -2.20 8.37 -5.74
CA TYR A 4 -1.69 7.47 -4.70
C TYR A 4 -0.19 7.33 -4.86
N ALA A 5 0.55 7.38 -3.74
CA ALA A 5 1.99 7.12 -3.72
C ALA A 5 2.25 5.78 -3.03
N ILE A 6 3.08 4.95 -3.65
CA ILE A 6 3.54 3.68 -3.09
C ILE A 6 4.89 3.92 -2.45
N HIS A 7 5.01 3.52 -1.19
CA HIS A 7 6.25 3.55 -0.42
C HIS A 7 6.65 2.13 -0.07
N SER A 8 7.94 1.86 -0.04
CA SER A 8 8.50 0.56 0.33
C SER A 8 9.71 0.76 1.25
N GLU A 9 9.89 -0.17 2.19
CA GLU A 9 10.98 -0.15 3.15
C GLU A 9 11.42 -1.57 3.51
N ALA A 10 12.73 -1.78 3.66
CA ALA A 10 13.27 -3.04 4.17
C ALA A 10 13.14 -3.10 5.69
N ARG A 11 12.48 -4.15 6.20
CA ARG A 11 12.27 -4.43 7.62
C ARG A 11 12.77 -5.84 7.93
N ALA A 12 13.76 -5.96 8.82
CA ALA A 12 14.16 -7.24 9.45
C ALA A 12 14.24 -8.47 8.50
N GLY A 13 14.77 -8.31 7.28
CA GLY A 13 14.93 -9.40 6.30
C GLY A 13 13.74 -9.64 5.36
N HIS A 14 12.71 -8.80 5.41
CA HIS A 14 11.64 -8.72 4.41
C HIS A 14 11.45 -7.28 3.95
N TRP A 15 10.69 -7.09 2.88
CA TRP A 15 10.25 -5.79 2.42
C TRP A 15 8.80 -5.57 2.82
N VAL A 16 8.47 -4.34 3.14
CA VAL A 16 7.10 -3.92 3.36
C VAL A 16 6.79 -2.74 2.47
N ALA A 17 5.58 -2.69 1.94
CA ALA A 17 5.08 -1.57 1.18
C ALA A 17 3.75 -1.08 1.74
N TRP A 18 3.51 0.21 1.61
CA TRP A 18 2.25 0.84 1.99
C TRP A 18 1.92 1.94 0.98
N VAL A 19 0.64 2.32 0.95
CA VAL A 19 0.13 3.32 0.01
C VAL A 19 -0.37 4.51 0.79
N THR A 20 0.03 5.71 0.39
CA THR A 20 -0.45 6.98 0.94
C THR A 20 -1.30 7.70 -0.10
N SER A 21 -2.23 8.53 0.36
CA SER A 21 -2.94 9.48 -0.51
C SER A 21 -2.12 10.77 -0.57
N ASN A 22 -2.23 11.52 -1.66
CA ASN A 22 -1.55 12.83 -1.76
C ASN A 22 -2.05 13.86 -0.74
N GLU A 23 -3.16 13.57 -0.05
CA GLU A 23 -3.78 14.44 0.95
C GLU A 23 -3.20 14.19 2.35
N GLU A 24 -2.70 12.98 2.65
CA GLU A 24 -2.12 12.64 3.95
C GLU A 24 -0.92 11.70 3.82
N PRO A 25 0.18 11.93 4.56
CA PRO A 25 1.34 11.04 4.58
C PRO A 25 1.08 9.72 5.34
N LYS A 26 -0.18 9.41 5.64
CA LYS A 26 -0.58 8.22 6.40
C LYS A 26 -0.92 7.07 5.45
N PRO A 27 -0.56 5.83 5.82
CA PRO A 27 -0.98 4.66 5.06
C PRO A 27 -2.50 4.58 5.01
N ILE A 28 -3.03 4.47 3.80
CA ILE A 28 -4.46 4.35 3.56
C ILE A 28 -4.95 3.05 4.22
N GLY A 29 -5.99 3.17 5.05
CA GLY A 29 -6.55 2.03 5.77
C GLY A 29 -5.61 1.40 6.81
N SER A 30 -4.47 2.04 7.13
CA SER A 30 -3.43 1.48 8.01
C SER A 30 -2.92 0.09 7.56
N VAL A 31 -2.89 -0.16 6.25
CA VAL A 31 -2.48 -1.44 5.67
C VAL A 31 -1.00 -1.42 5.30
N ILE A 32 -0.28 -2.46 5.69
CA ILE A 32 1.11 -2.72 5.27
C ILE A 32 1.17 -4.07 4.58
N LEU A 33 1.82 -4.12 3.41
CA LEU A 33 1.91 -5.30 2.57
C LEU A 33 3.34 -5.81 2.50
N PRO A 34 3.62 -6.97 3.11
CA PRO A 34 4.94 -7.58 3.06
C PRO A 34 5.21 -8.22 1.69
N GLY A 35 6.49 -8.36 1.37
CA GLY A 35 7.04 -9.13 0.27
C GLY A 35 8.46 -9.57 0.59
N GLN A 36 8.94 -10.66 -0.02
CA GLN A 36 10.32 -11.10 0.15
C GLN A 36 11.32 -10.14 -0.51
N THR A 37 10.90 -9.47 -1.58
CA THR A 37 11.67 -8.44 -2.28
C THR A 37 10.90 -7.12 -2.31
N GLN A 38 11.62 -6.04 -2.63
CA GLN A 38 11.02 -4.73 -2.83
C GLN A 38 9.93 -4.78 -3.90
N GLU A 39 10.23 -5.40 -5.05
CA GLU A 39 9.27 -5.48 -6.16
C GLU A 39 8.01 -6.27 -5.80
N GLU A 40 8.14 -7.33 -4.98
CA GLU A 40 6.99 -8.11 -4.52
C GLU A 40 6.10 -7.30 -3.58
N ALA A 41 6.69 -6.58 -2.62
CA ALA A 41 5.95 -5.71 -1.71
C ALA A 41 5.23 -4.60 -2.48
N GLU A 42 5.91 -3.94 -3.43
CA GLU A 42 5.31 -2.90 -4.27
C GLU A 42 4.22 -3.44 -5.20
N SER A 43 4.39 -4.64 -5.75
CA SER A 43 3.37 -5.30 -6.56
C SER A 43 2.11 -5.62 -5.73
N ASN A 44 2.29 -6.09 -4.49
CA ASN A 44 1.20 -6.29 -3.55
C ASN A 44 0.46 -4.97 -3.27
N ALA A 45 1.20 -3.85 -3.11
CA ALA A 45 0.62 -2.52 -2.89
C ALA A 45 -0.21 -2.04 -4.08
N LYS A 46 0.24 -2.29 -5.31
CA LYS A 46 -0.53 -2.00 -6.53
C LYS A 46 -1.83 -2.81 -6.58
N ILE A 47 -1.76 -4.12 -6.35
CA ILE A 47 -2.93 -5.01 -6.37
C ILE A 47 -3.95 -4.59 -5.30
N TRP A 48 -3.48 -4.21 -4.12
CA TRP A 48 -4.33 -3.72 -3.05
C TRP A 48 -4.99 -2.39 -3.42
N LEU A 49 -4.27 -1.48 -4.05
CA LEU A 49 -4.84 -0.22 -4.53
C LEU A 49 -5.90 -0.43 -5.61
N GLU A 50 -5.68 -1.37 -6.53
CA GLU A 50 -6.70 -1.77 -7.52
C GLU A 50 -7.95 -2.33 -6.85
N ARG A 51 -7.79 -3.15 -5.80
CA ARG A 51 -8.90 -3.64 -4.99
C ARG A 51 -9.63 -2.51 -4.28
N LEU A 52 -8.90 -1.54 -3.73
CA LEU A 52 -9.47 -0.38 -3.05
C LEU A 52 -10.30 0.50 -4.00
N SER A 53 -9.80 0.68 -5.22
CA SER A 53 -10.50 1.41 -6.29
C SER A 53 -11.82 0.74 -6.66
N LYS A 54 -11.88 -0.60 -6.60
CA LYS A 54 -13.09 -1.38 -6.88
C LYS A 54 -14.02 -1.49 -5.67
N ASP A 55 -13.45 -1.50 -4.47
CA ASP A 55 -14.17 -1.72 -3.22
C ASP A 55 -13.64 -0.78 -2.13
N SER A 56 -14.31 0.36 -1.99
CA SER A 56 -13.96 1.37 -0.99
C SER A 56 -14.40 1.00 0.42
N SER A 57 -15.13 -0.12 0.62
CA SER A 57 -15.52 -0.60 1.95
C SER A 57 -14.37 -1.26 2.71
N LEU A 58 -13.27 -1.56 2.01
CA LEU A 58 -12.02 -2.05 2.59
C LEU A 58 -11.34 -1.03 3.50
N LEU A 59 -11.68 0.25 3.36
CA LEU A 59 -11.35 1.27 4.35
C LEU A 59 -12.31 1.07 5.54
N ARG A 60 -11.83 0.41 6.60
CA ARG A 60 -12.59 0.39 7.86
C ARG A 60 -12.88 1.84 8.26
N LYS A 61 -14.18 2.17 8.36
CA LYS A 61 -14.67 3.39 9.00
C LYS A 61 -14.51 3.32 10.50
#